data_AF-A0A0U5F8Y1-F1
#
_entry.id   AF-A0A0U5F8Y1-F1
#
_cell.length_a   1.000
_cell.length_b   1.000
_cell.length_c   1.000
_cell.angle_alpha   90.00
_cell.angle_beta   90.00
_cell.angle_gamma   90.00
#
_symmetry.space_group_name_H-M   'P 1'
#
loop_
_entity.id
_entity.type
_entity.pdbx_description
1 polymer ?
#
loop_
_entity_poly.entity_id
_entity_poly.type
_entity_poly.pdbx_seq_one_letter_code
_entity_poly.pdbx_strand_id
1 'polypeptide(L)' 'MSSSVITFEDLRRLCAPVGPAPRASTVVRWARDQGIRYKYDGRGGIWTTVDALNSALGLHTAQGEKTNTMELI' A
#
# COMPACT_ATOMS: atom_id res chain seq x y z
N MET A 1 7.05 -14.26 -1.09
CA MET A 1 7.18 -12.86 -0.64
C MET A 1 7.30 -11.97 -1.88
N SER A 2 6.19 -11.57 -2.49
CA SER A 2 6.24 -10.60 -3.59
C SER A 2 6.13 -9.20 -2.97
N SER A 3 7.24 -8.50 -2.83
CA SER A 3 7.22 -7.06 -2.54
C SER A 3 6.78 -6.34 -3.82
N SER A 4 5.49 -6.44 -4.15
CA SER A 4 4.92 -5.75 -5.29
C SER A 4 5.01 -4.26 -5.03
N VAL A 5 5.80 -3.57 -5.85
CA VAL A 5 5.94 -2.12 -5.81
C VAL A 5 4.68 -1.51 -6.41
N ILE A 6 4.05 -0.62 -5.66
CA ILE A 6 2.92 0.18 -6.11
C ILE A 6 3.46 1.48 -6.68
N THR A 7 3.17 1.73 -7.97
CA THR A 7 3.60 2.93 -8.67
C THR A 7 2.68 4.11 -8.35
N PHE A 8 3.13 5.31 -8.70
CA PHE A 8 2.34 6.53 -8.52
C PHE A 8 0.97 6.47 -9.21
N GLU A 9 0.89 5.85 -10.39
CA GLU A 9 -0.38 5.74 -11.13
C GLU A 9 -1.41 4.90 -10.38
N ASP A 10 -0.97 3.79 -9.79
CA ASP A 10 -1.83 2.92 -9.00
C ASP A 10 -2.30 3.63 -7.72
N LEU A 11 -1.40 4.35 -7.02
CA LEU A 11 -1.76 5.18 -5.87
C LEU A 11 -2.80 6.26 -6.21
N ARG A 12 -2.75 6.84 -7.43
CA ARG A 12 -3.78 7.80 -7.86
C ARG A 12 -5.15 7.14 -7.99
N ARG A 13 -5.21 5.92 -8.52
CA ARG A 13 -6.47 5.16 -8.66
C ARG A 13 -7.04 4.77 -7.29
N LEU A 14 -6.17 4.40 -6.35
CA LEU A 14 -6.57 4.09 -4.97
C LEU A 14 -7.05 5.34 -4.20
N CYS A 15 -6.36 6.47 -4.36
CA CYS A 15 -6.68 7.72 -3.68
C CYS A 15 -8.02 8.32 -4.14
N ALA A 16 -8.37 8.18 -5.42
CA ALA A 16 -9.65 8.64 -5.96
C ALA A 16 -10.18 7.62 -6.99
N PRO A 17 -10.88 6.57 -6.53
CA PRO A 17 -11.40 5.53 -7.42
C PRO A 17 -12.54 6.05 -8.32
N VAL A 18 -13.22 7.12 -7.91
CA VAL A 18 -14.30 7.77 -8.67
C VAL A 18 -14.02 9.26 -8.76
N GLY A 19 -13.71 9.74 -9.97
CA GLY A 19 -13.50 11.17 -10.25
C GLY A 19 -12.21 11.50 -11.00
N PRO A 20 -11.86 12.80 -11.12
CA PRO A 20 -10.67 13.24 -11.83
C PRO A 20 -9.39 12.78 -11.12
N ALA A 21 -8.39 12.37 -11.90
CA ALA A 21 -7.14 11.83 -11.37
C ALA A 21 -6.44 12.84 -10.43
N PRO A 22 -6.26 12.54 -9.13
CA PRO A 22 -5.79 13.49 -8.13
C PRO A 22 -4.36 13.95 -8.46
N ARG A 23 -4.01 15.18 -8.09
CA ARG A 23 -2.65 15.70 -8.27
C ARG A 23 -1.67 14.93 -7.38
N ALA A 24 -0.39 14.93 -7.74
CA ALA A 24 0.66 14.28 -6.95
C ALA A 24 0.65 14.74 -5.48
N SER A 25 0.53 16.05 -5.24
CA SER A 25 0.45 16.60 -3.88
C SER A 25 -0.74 16.07 -3.08
N THR A 26 -1.87 15.80 -3.73
CA THR A 26 -3.06 15.20 -3.09
C THR A 26 -2.78 13.77 -2.68
N VAL A 27 -2.16 12.97 -3.57
CA VAL A 27 -1.79 11.58 -3.27
C VAL A 27 -0.75 11.51 -2.15
N VAL A 28 0.24 12.42 -2.13
CA VAL A 28 1.22 12.51 -1.04
C VAL A 28 0.57 12.86 0.29
N ARG A 29 -0.35 13.82 0.28
CA ARG A 29 -1.10 14.20 1.48
C ARG A 29 -1.97 13.05 1.98
N TRP A 30 -2.67 12.37 1.08
CA TRP A 30 -3.45 11.17 1.39
C TRP A 30 -2.57 10.06 1.97
N ALA A 31 -1.44 9.75 1.33
CA ALA A 31 -0.51 8.74 1.83
C ALA A 31 0.02 9.06 3.23
N ARG A 32 0.31 10.34 3.50
CA ARG A 32 0.71 10.81 4.83
C ARG A 32 -0.42 10.65 5.85
N ASP A 33 -1.64 11.03 5.49
CA ASP A 33 -2.83 10.95 6.36
C ASP A 33 -3.15 9.52 6.77
N GLN A 34 -2.98 8.58 5.83
CA GLN A 34 -3.15 7.14 6.06
C GLN A 34 -1.92 6.47 6.73
N GLY A 35 -0.82 7.19 6.97
CA GLY A 35 0.40 6.63 7.56
C GLY A 35 1.20 5.71 6.63
N ILE A 36 0.96 5.77 5.32
CA ILE A 36 1.63 4.93 4.30
C ILE A 36 3.09 5.37 4.17
N ARG A 37 4.02 4.42 4.30
CA ARG A 37 5.45 4.69 4.02
C ARG A 37 5.65 4.78 2.51
N TYR A 38 6.14 5.90 2.02
CA TYR A 38 6.42 6.10 0.59
C TYR A 38 7.82 6.64 0.33
N LYS A 39 8.27 6.52 -0.92
CA LYS A 39 9.49 7.15 -1.45
C LYS A 39 9.15 7.95 -2.70
N TYR A 40 9.95 8.98 -2.99
CA TYR A 40 9.80 9.77 -4.21
C TYR A 40 10.44 9.06 -5.40
N ASP A 41 9.81 9.15 -6.58
CA ASP A 41 10.31 8.55 -7.82
C ASP A 41 11.25 9.48 -8.62
N GLY A 42 11.47 10.71 -8.13
CA GLY A 42 12.30 11.73 -8.78
C GLY A 42 11.62 12.48 -9.93
N ARG A 43 10.40 12.10 -10.34
CA ARG A 43 9.60 12.79 -11.38
C ARG A 43 8.42 13.57 -10.79
N GLY A 44 8.38 13.68 -9.46
CA GLY A 44 7.30 14.35 -8.73
C GLY A 44 6.17 13.42 -8.28
N GLY A 45 6.30 12.12 -8.50
CA GLY A 45 5.42 11.09 -7.97
C GLY A 45 5.98 10.44 -6.70
N ILE A 46 5.17 9.60 -6.09
CA ILE A 46 5.58 8.70 -5.01
C ILE A 46 5.32 7.26 -5.39
N TRP A 47 6.12 6.36 -4.84
CA TRP A 47 5.91 4.93 -4.91
C TRP A 47 5.97 4.33 -3.51
N THR A 48 5.29 3.21 -3.34
CA THR A 48 5.28 2.45 -2.09
C THR A 48 5.28 0.96 -2.41
N THR A 49 5.18 0.12 -1.40
CA THR A 49 5.01 -1.32 -1.55
C THR A 49 3.64 -1.73 -1.02
N VAL A 50 3.09 -2.82 -1.54
CA VAL A 50 1.83 -3.40 -1.02
C VAL A 50 1.93 -3.66 0.49
N ASP A 51 3.10 -4.13 0.96
CA ASP A 51 3.36 -4.36 2.38
C ASP A 51 3.29 -3.08 3.23
N ALA A 52 3.89 -1.98 2.75
CA ALA A 52 3.85 -0.69 3.45
C ALA A 52 2.44 -0.08 3.44
N LEU A 53 1.68 -0.28 2.37
CA LEU A 53 0.27 0.11 2.29
C LEU A 53 -0.58 -0.70 3.26
N ASN A 54 -0.46 -2.03 3.26
CA ASN A 54 -1.22 -2.91 4.15
C ASN A 54 -0.91 -2.62 5.62
N SER A 55 0.37 -2.43 5.96
CA SER A 55 0.80 -2.05 7.31
C SER A 55 0.19 -0.72 7.77
N ALA A 56 0.04 0.24 6.86
CA ALA A 56 -0.54 1.54 7.15
C ALA A 56 -2.07 1.49 7.34
N LEU A 57 -2.75 0.61 6.62
CA LEU A 57 -4.18 0.34 6.78
C LEU A 57 -4.50 -0.45 8.08
N GLY A 58 -3.49 -0.82 8.87
CA GLY A 58 -3.65 -1.71 10.02
C GLY A 58 -4.04 -3.14 9.63
N LEU A 59 -4.02 -3.43 8.32
CA LEU A 59 -4.12 -4.77 7.78
C LEU A 59 -2.75 -5.41 7.94
N HIS A 60 -2.44 -5.83 9.18
CA HIS A 60 -1.44 -6.87 9.35
C HIS A 60 -1.95 -8.06 8.55
N THR A 61 -1.37 -8.30 7.37
CA THR A 61 -1.54 -9.59 6.72
C THR A 61 -1.15 -10.58 7.80
N ALA A 62 -2.10 -11.39 8.26
CA ALA A 62 -1.85 -12.42 9.25
C ALA A 62 -0.94 -13.44 8.57
N GLN A 63 0.34 -13.13 8.44
CA GLN A 63 1.37 -14.06 8.04
C GLN A 63 1.69 -14.89 9.27
N GLY A 64 0.71 -15.67 9.73
CA GLY A 64 0.74 -16.22 11.07
C GLY A 64 -0.38 -17.18 11.42
N GLU A 65 -1.12 -17.74 10.47
CA GLU A 65 -1.88 -18.97 10.73
C GLU A 65 -1.35 -20.08 9.82
N LYS A 66 -0.10 -20.49 10.08
CA LYS A 66 0.26 -21.90 9.89
C LYS A 66 -0.39 -22.66 11.03
N THR A 67 -1.69 -22.90 10.95
CA THR A 67 -2.34 -23.91 11.79
C THR A 67 -1.71 -25.22 11.36
N ASN A 68 -0.68 -25.64 12.09
CA ASN A 68 -0.17 -26.99 12.05
C ASN A 68 -1.32 -27.86 12.54
N THR A 69 -2.16 -28.31 11.61
CA THR A 69 -3.06 -29.44 11.82
C THR A 69 -2.15 -30.64 12.06
N MET A 70 -1.71 -30.82 13.30
CA MET A 70 -1.16 -32.09 13.72
C MET A 70 -2.27 -33.11 13.55
N GLU A 71 -2.09 -33.95 12.54
CA GLU A 71 -2.73 -35.25 12.38
C GLU A 71 -2.83 -35.91 13.77
N LEU A 72 -4.06 -36.07 14.26
CA LEU A 72 -4.32 -36.85 15.45
C LEU A 72 -4.39 -38.32 15.01
N ILE A 73 -3.34 -39.04 15.40
CA ILE A 73 -3.14 -40.49 15.40
C ILE A 73 -4.36 -41.24 15.95
#